data_AF-A0A059X4Y6-F1
#
_entry.id   AF-A0A059X4Y6-F1
#
_cell.length_a   1.000
_cell.length_b   1.000
_cell.length_c   1.000
_cell.angle_alpha   90.00
_cell.angle_beta   90.00
_cell.angle_gamma   90.00
#
_symmetry.space_group_name_H-M   'P 1'
#
loop_
_entity.id
_entity.type
_entity.pdbx_description
1 polymer ?
#
loop_
_entity_poly.entity_id
_entity_poly.type
_entity_poly.pdbx_seq_one_letter_code
_entity_poly.pdbx_strand_id
1 'polypeptide(L)'
;PSVLTLGPTNAGLYAVAERVTDGRTSSWRDFFAGLRAHPVLSWKIYGLWMLGLIIILVNLQFYSSNGTTIASFLYVLFLYFAVVWFGFLMYIGPLMQLQTDKRIRTLARNAALMTFGRPVFTLVTLALMAIIAVASIWLPILLLLATVSFLAVWSFRATLTLITEAEARRTAAEEKAGAVKTTADKGRGGQIRPRE
;
A
#
# COMPACT_ATOMS: atom_id res chain seq x y z
N PRO A 1 -10.11 -28.67 4.23
CA PRO A 1 -9.80 -27.76 3.09
C PRO A 1 -10.21 -26.27 3.28
N SER A 2 -10.90 -25.90 4.37
CA SER A 2 -11.56 -24.58 4.49
C SER A 2 -10.74 -23.45 5.13
N VAL A 3 -9.53 -23.73 5.63
CA VAL A 3 -8.72 -22.76 6.42
C VAL A 3 -7.59 -22.12 5.61
N LEU A 4 -7.30 -22.60 4.39
CA LEU A 4 -6.17 -22.15 3.56
C LEU A 4 -6.52 -21.03 2.55
N THR A 5 -7.74 -20.47 2.61
CA THR A 5 -8.21 -19.48 1.63
C THR A 5 -7.89 -18.03 1.99
N LEU A 6 -7.36 -17.70 3.18
CA LEU A 6 -7.17 -16.31 3.61
C LEU A 6 -6.39 -15.43 2.61
N GLY A 7 -5.29 -15.94 2.04
CA GLY A 7 -4.51 -15.21 1.03
C GLY A 7 -5.30 -15.00 -0.27
N PRO A 8 -5.78 -16.08 -0.93
CA PRO A 8 -6.64 -15.98 -2.11
C PRO A 8 -7.90 -15.12 -1.90
N THR A 9 -8.56 -15.23 -0.73
CA THR A 9 -9.75 -14.45 -0.36
C THR A 9 -9.46 -12.96 -0.37
N ASN A 10 -8.30 -12.54 0.14
CA ASN A 10 -7.91 -11.15 0.10
C ASN A 10 -7.65 -10.68 -1.35
N ALA A 11 -7.08 -11.53 -2.20
CA ALA A 11 -6.91 -11.22 -3.62
C ALA A 11 -8.26 -11.06 -4.36
N GLY A 12 -9.23 -11.94 -4.07
CA GLY A 12 -10.61 -11.81 -4.57
C GLY A 12 -11.29 -10.52 -4.12
N LEU A 13 -11.08 -10.12 -2.86
CA LEU A 13 -11.61 -8.87 -2.32
C LEU A 13 -11.03 -7.64 -3.03
N TYR A 14 -9.70 -7.61 -3.23
CA TYR A 14 -9.06 -6.49 -3.92
C TYR A 14 -9.41 -6.43 -5.42
N ALA A 15 -9.74 -7.57 -6.06
CA ALA A 15 -10.27 -7.58 -7.42
C ALA A 15 -11.68 -6.95 -7.51
N VAL A 16 -12.50 -7.15 -6.48
CA VAL A 16 -13.79 -6.45 -6.35
C VAL A 16 -13.58 -4.97 -6.06
N ALA A 17 -12.65 -4.63 -5.17
CA ALA A 17 -12.34 -3.25 -4.80
C ALA A 17 -11.84 -2.41 -5.99
N GLU A 18 -11.02 -3.00 -6.87
CA GLU A 18 -10.60 -2.40 -8.14
C GLU A 18 -11.83 -2.01 -8.98
N ARG A 19 -12.73 -2.96 -9.24
CA ARG A 19 -13.93 -2.71 -10.06
C ARG A 19 -14.85 -1.65 -9.47
N VAL A 20 -15.06 -1.68 -8.16
CA VAL A 20 -15.88 -0.68 -7.45
C VAL A 20 -15.23 0.70 -7.57
N THR A 21 -13.90 0.78 -7.53
CA THR A 21 -13.18 2.05 -7.68
C THR A 21 -13.26 2.59 -9.10
N ASP A 22 -13.28 1.71 -10.10
CA ASP A 22 -13.49 2.06 -11.52
C ASP A 22 -14.95 2.39 -11.87
N GLY A 23 -15.88 2.31 -10.91
CA GLY A 23 -17.33 2.50 -11.16
C GLY A 23 -17.98 1.35 -11.93
N ARG A 24 -17.32 0.20 -12.06
CA ARG A 24 -17.84 -0.99 -12.74
C ARG A 24 -18.74 -1.79 -11.80
N THR A 25 -19.78 -2.41 -12.35
CA THR A 25 -20.62 -3.35 -11.60
C THR A 25 -19.80 -4.54 -11.12
N SER A 26 -19.90 -4.87 -9.84
CA SER A 26 -19.24 -6.03 -9.25
C SER A 26 -20.22 -7.18 -9.06
N SER A 27 -19.79 -8.39 -9.41
CA SER A 27 -20.55 -9.62 -9.19
C SER A 27 -19.76 -10.60 -8.32
N TRP A 28 -20.47 -11.54 -7.68
CA TRP A 28 -19.85 -12.65 -6.97
C TRP A 28 -18.86 -13.45 -7.83
N ARG A 29 -19.07 -13.50 -9.16
CA ARG A 29 -18.15 -14.16 -10.10
C ARG A 29 -16.80 -13.47 -10.15
N ASP A 30 -16.75 -12.16 -10.00
CA ASP A 30 -15.51 -11.38 -10.03
C ASP A 30 -14.64 -11.65 -8.79
N PHE A 31 -15.28 -11.81 -7.63
CA PHE A 31 -14.59 -12.24 -6.40
C PHE A 31 -13.92 -13.60 -6.59
N PHE A 32 -14.66 -14.59 -7.09
CA PHE A 32 -14.15 -15.94 -7.33
C PHE A 32 -13.14 -16.01 -8.48
N ALA A 33 -13.23 -15.11 -9.46
CA ALA A 33 -12.22 -14.96 -10.50
C ALA A 33 -10.91 -14.41 -9.91
N GLY A 34 -10.97 -13.34 -9.10
CA GLY A 34 -9.81 -12.79 -8.40
C GLY A 34 -9.16 -13.78 -7.43
N LEU A 35 -9.98 -14.59 -6.73
CA LEU A 35 -9.53 -15.69 -5.87
C LEU A 35 -8.65 -16.70 -6.62
N ARG A 36 -9.00 -17.01 -7.88
CA ARG A 36 -8.34 -18.03 -8.70
C ARG A 36 -7.26 -17.49 -9.62
N ALA A 37 -7.17 -16.18 -9.82
CA ALA A 37 -6.22 -15.57 -10.73
C ALA A 37 -4.76 -15.88 -10.34
N HIS A 38 -4.41 -15.67 -9.06
CA HIS A 38 -3.04 -15.85 -8.57
C HIS A 38 -2.97 -16.45 -7.15
N PRO A 39 -3.43 -17.70 -6.94
CA PRO A 39 -3.53 -18.30 -5.61
C PRO A 39 -2.16 -18.48 -4.94
N VAL A 40 -1.15 -18.95 -5.70
CA VAL A 40 0.21 -19.18 -5.17
C VAL A 40 0.89 -17.89 -4.77
N LEU A 41 0.81 -16.85 -5.61
CA LEU A 41 1.38 -15.54 -5.32
C LEU A 41 0.72 -14.91 -4.09
N SER A 42 -0.60 -14.94 -4.03
CA SER A 42 -1.38 -14.41 -2.91
C SER A 42 -1.01 -15.12 -1.61
N TRP A 43 -0.85 -16.44 -1.64
CA TRP A 43 -0.43 -17.19 -0.47
C TRP A 43 0.99 -16.87 -0.03
N LYS A 44 1.94 -16.74 -0.97
CA LYS A 44 3.32 -16.32 -0.65
C LYS A 44 3.36 -14.94 -0.02
N ILE A 45 2.62 -13.97 -0.57
CA ILE A 45 2.63 -12.58 -0.09
C ILE A 45 1.95 -12.47 1.27
N TYR A 46 0.69 -12.92 1.38
CA TYR A 46 -0.05 -12.80 2.64
C TYR A 46 0.48 -13.76 3.71
N GLY A 47 1.05 -14.90 3.33
CA GLY A 47 1.76 -15.80 4.24
C GLY A 47 3.05 -15.18 4.79
N LEU A 48 3.86 -14.54 3.93
CA LEU A 48 5.05 -13.82 4.37
C LEU A 48 4.69 -12.61 5.25
N TRP A 49 3.61 -11.90 4.89
CA TRP A 49 3.09 -10.80 5.70
C TRP A 49 2.63 -11.28 7.08
N MET A 50 1.89 -12.39 7.15
CA MET A 50 1.49 -13.04 8.41
C MET A 50 2.69 -13.47 9.25
N LEU A 51 3.69 -14.10 8.63
CA LEU A 51 4.89 -14.53 9.33
C LEU A 51 5.62 -13.34 9.97
N GLY A 52 5.81 -12.25 9.22
CA GLY A 52 6.44 -11.04 9.77
C GLY A 52 5.60 -10.39 10.87
N LEU A 53 4.26 -10.40 10.74
CA LEU A 53 3.38 -9.91 11.80
C LEU A 53 3.53 -10.73 13.08
N ILE A 54 3.55 -12.06 12.99
CA ILE A 54 3.74 -12.95 14.13
C ILE A 54 5.08 -12.64 14.82
N ILE A 55 6.16 -12.50 14.06
CA ILE A 55 7.48 -12.14 14.60
C ILE A 55 7.42 -10.82 15.38
N ILE A 56 6.78 -9.80 14.81
CA ILE A 56 6.63 -8.48 15.45
C ILE A 56 5.81 -8.60 16.75
N LEU A 57 4.68 -9.32 16.73
CA LEU A 57 3.82 -9.49 17.90
C LEU A 57 4.50 -10.27 19.03
N VAL A 58 5.25 -11.33 18.70
CA VAL A 58 6.03 -12.09 19.68
C VAL A 58 7.09 -11.21 20.33
N ASN A 59 7.79 -10.38 19.56
CA ASN A 59 8.77 -9.43 20.11
C ASN A 59 8.11 -8.37 20.99
N LEU A 60 6.98 -7.81 20.58
CA LEU A 60 6.22 -6.85 21.40
C LEU A 60 5.84 -7.45 22.76
N GLN A 61 5.29 -8.66 22.76
CA GLN A 61 4.91 -9.37 23.98
C GLN A 61 6.13 -9.70 24.87
N PHE A 62 7.24 -10.09 24.26
CA PHE A 62 8.48 -10.39 24.98
C PHE A 62 9.07 -9.14 25.65
N TYR A 63 9.18 -8.04 24.90
CA TYR A 63 9.76 -6.80 25.41
C TYR A 63 8.85 -6.06 26.38
N SER A 64 7.52 -6.18 26.26
CA SER A 64 6.60 -5.62 27.26
C SER A 64 6.72 -6.28 28.63
N SER A 65 7.20 -7.53 28.68
CA SER A 65 7.25 -8.35 29.90
C SER A 65 8.61 -8.31 30.60
N ASN A 66 9.66 -7.77 29.97
CA ASN A 66 11.04 -7.80 30.47
C ASN A 66 11.36 -6.71 31.52
N GLY A 67 10.57 -5.63 31.60
CA GLY A 67 10.70 -4.59 32.63
C GLY A 67 11.97 -3.72 32.61
N THR A 68 12.96 -4.00 31.74
CA THR A 68 14.19 -3.22 31.64
C THR A 68 14.06 -2.00 30.72
N THR A 69 14.92 -0.99 30.91
CA THR A 69 14.97 0.19 30.04
C THR A 69 15.29 -0.17 28.58
N ILE A 70 16.21 -1.11 28.38
CA ILE A 70 16.56 -1.61 27.03
C ILE A 70 15.35 -2.28 26.38
N ALA A 71 14.62 -3.11 27.14
CA ALA A 71 13.39 -3.73 26.64
C ALA A 71 12.33 -2.68 26.28
N SER A 72 12.20 -1.61 27.06
CA SER A 72 11.27 -0.51 26.76
C SER A 72 11.60 0.18 25.43
N PHE A 73 12.89 0.43 25.16
CA PHE A 73 13.32 0.99 23.87
C PHE A 73 13.02 0.03 22.70
N LEU A 74 13.32 -1.27 22.87
CA LEU A 74 13.03 -2.28 21.86
C LEU A 74 11.53 -2.45 21.62
N TYR A 75 10.70 -2.34 22.67
CA TYR A 75 9.25 -2.33 22.53
C TYR A 75 8.78 -1.20 21.62
N VAL A 76 9.25 0.04 21.84
CA VAL A 76 8.91 1.19 20.99
C VAL A 76 9.39 0.98 19.54
N LEU A 77 10.58 0.40 19.35
CA LEU A 77 11.10 0.07 18.02
C LEU A 77 10.21 -0.95 17.29
N PHE A 78 9.80 -2.02 17.97
CA PHE A 78 8.90 -3.03 17.39
C PHE A 78 7.49 -2.49 17.17
N LEU A 79 7.04 -1.53 17.98
CA LEU A 79 5.77 -0.83 17.78
C LEU A 79 5.83 0.02 16.50
N TYR A 80 6.95 0.71 16.26
CA TYR A 80 7.20 1.38 15.00
C TYR A 80 7.21 0.41 13.81
N PHE A 81 7.87 -0.74 13.94
CA PHE A 81 7.83 -1.78 12.90
C PHE A 81 6.42 -2.29 12.65
N ALA A 82 5.58 -2.46 13.67
CA ALA A 82 4.18 -2.84 13.50
C ALA A 82 3.41 -1.82 12.65
N VAL A 83 3.55 -0.53 12.95
CA VAL A 83 2.90 0.56 12.18
C VAL A 83 3.33 0.53 10.71
N VAL A 84 4.63 0.43 10.45
CA VAL A 84 5.16 0.31 9.08
C VAL A 84 4.64 -0.96 8.40
N TRP A 85 4.57 -2.08 9.12
CA TRP A 85 4.10 -3.36 8.60
C TRP A 85 2.63 -3.33 8.16
N PHE A 86 1.78 -2.62 8.90
CA PHE A 86 0.40 -2.34 8.50
C PHE A 86 0.34 -1.36 7.32
N GLY A 87 1.25 -0.38 7.26
CA GLY A 87 1.42 0.47 6.08
C GLY A 87 1.70 -0.33 4.81
N PHE A 88 2.55 -1.35 4.89
CA PHE A 88 2.79 -2.24 3.75
C PHE A 88 1.54 -3.02 3.35
N LEU A 89 0.77 -3.56 4.32
CA LEU A 89 -0.48 -4.26 4.03
C LEU A 89 -1.46 -3.39 3.24
N MET A 90 -1.55 -2.11 3.63
CA MET A 90 -2.44 -1.13 3.01
C MET A 90 -2.15 -0.95 1.51
N TYR A 91 -0.91 -1.12 1.05
CA TYR A 91 -0.56 -0.92 -0.36
C TYR A 91 -0.36 -2.24 -1.13
N ILE A 92 -0.04 -3.34 -0.44
CA ILE A 92 0.22 -4.64 -1.07
C ILE A 92 -0.99 -5.13 -1.88
N GLY A 93 -2.20 -5.06 -1.33
CA GLY A 93 -3.41 -5.55 -1.99
C GLY A 93 -3.71 -4.87 -3.34
N PRO A 94 -3.78 -3.53 -3.38
CA PRO A 94 -3.97 -2.78 -4.62
C PRO A 94 -2.81 -2.96 -5.60
N LEU A 95 -1.56 -2.92 -5.12
CA LEU A 95 -0.39 -3.10 -5.98
C LEU A 95 -0.35 -4.50 -6.61
N MET A 96 -0.84 -5.52 -5.91
CA MET A 96 -1.00 -6.87 -6.48
C MET A 96 -1.96 -6.91 -7.65
N GLN A 97 -2.90 -5.97 -7.79
CA GLN A 97 -3.76 -5.87 -8.97
C GLN A 97 -3.11 -4.98 -10.04
N LEU A 98 -2.67 -3.78 -9.64
CA LEU A 98 -2.18 -2.73 -10.55
C LEU A 98 -0.83 -3.03 -11.22
N GLN A 99 0.10 -3.73 -10.55
CA GLN A 99 1.45 -3.94 -11.08
C GLN A 99 1.50 -5.06 -12.12
N THR A 100 2.18 -4.84 -13.25
CA THR A 100 2.46 -5.92 -14.22
C THR A 100 3.55 -6.88 -13.72
N ASP A 101 4.61 -6.35 -13.11
CA ASP A 101 5.66 -7.15 -12.47
C ASP A 101 5.20 -7.63 -11.08
N LYS A 102 4.85 -8.92 -10.99
CA LYS A 102 4.37 -9.56 -9.76
C LYS A 102 5.48 -10.13 -8.86
N ARG A 103 6.76 -9.76 -9.08
CA ARG A 103 7.87 -10.19 -8.21
C ARG A 103 7.70 -9.61 -6.80
N ILE A 104 7.83 -10.46 -5.78
CA ILE A 104 7.67 -10.08 -4.36
C ILE A 104 8.58 -8.90 -3.98
N ARG A 105 9.82 -8.89 -4.48
CA ARG A 105 10.77 -7.79 -4.23
C ARG A 105 10.30 -6.46 -4.81
N THR A 106 9.75 -6.46 -6.02
CA THR A 106 9.22 -5.26 -6.68
C THR A 106 8.01 -4.73 -5.91
N LEU A 107 7.11 -5.64 -5.51
CA LEU A 107 5.93 -5.30 -4.71
C LEU A 107 6.33 -4.69 -3.36
N ALA A 108 7.23 -5.33 -2.63
CA ALA A 108 7.73 -4.84 -1.34
C ALA A 108 8.42 -3.48 -1.47
N ARG A 109 9.27 -3.30 -2.48
CA ARG A 109 9.92 -2.02 -2.76
C ARG A 109 8.90 -0.91 -3.02
N ASN A 110 7.89 -1.18 -3.85
CA ASN A 110 6.89 -0.18 -4.20
C ASN A 110 5.96 0.15 -3.02
N ALA A 111 5.56 -0.86 -2.22
CA ALA A 111 4.82 -0.64 -0.99
C ALA A 111 5.63 0.20 0.02
N ALA A 112 6.94 -0.06 0.14
CA ALA A 112 7.82 0.74 0.97
C ALA A 112 7.93 2.19 0.47
N LEU A 113 8.09 2.39 -0.84
CA LEU A 113 8.12 3.73 -1.44
C LEU A 113 6.82 4.51 -1.19
N MET A 114 5.66 3.86 -1.21
CA MET A 114 4.38 4.51 -0.89
C MET A 114 4.27 4.85 0.60
N THR A 115 4.63 3.90 1.46
CA THR A 115 4.57 4.05 2.93
C THR A 115 5.49 5.17 3.42
N PHE A 116 6.73 5.20 2.95
CA PHE A 116 7.73 6.19 3.36
C PHE A 116 7.73 7.45 2.51
N GLY A 117 7.19 7.40 1.29
CA GLY A 117 7.14 8.55 0.39
C GLY A 117 6.11 9.60 0.83
N ARG A 118 5.04 9.19 1.52
CA ARG A 118 4.07 10.08 2.17
C ARG A 118 3.69 9.56 3.56
N PRO A 119 4.56 9.72 4.56
CA PRO A 119 4.37 9.11 5.87
C PRO A 119 3.17 9.69 6.61
N VAL A 120 2.94 11.01 6.53
CA VAL A 120 1.78 11.65 7.17
C VAL A 120 0.45 11.13 6.58
N PHE A 121 0.34 11.08 5.25
CA PHE A 121 -0.86 10.55 4.59
C PHE A 121 -1.11 9.09 4.97
N THR A 122 -0.06 8.27 4.98
CA THR A 122 -0.14 6.86 5.35
C THR A 122 -0.55 6.69 6.80
N LEU A 123 0.05 7.44 7.73
CA LEU A 123 -0.26 7.38 9.15
C LEU A 123 -1.70 7.83 9.46
N VAL A 124 -2.14 8.94 8.87
CA VAL A 124 -3.53 9.41 9.03
C VAL A 124 -4.50 8.38 8.48
N THR A 125 -4.21 7.82 7.30
CA THR A 125 -5.09 6.81 6.71
C THR A 125 -5.14 5.54 7.56
N LEU A 126 -3.99 5.04 8.02
CA LEU A 126 -3.92 3.90 8.92
C LEU A 126 -4.66 4.15 10.23
N ALA A 127 -4.54 5.34 10.82
CA ALA A 127 -5.25 5.69 12.04
C ALA A 127 -6.76 5.67 11.83
N LEU A 128 -7.26 6.26 10.73
CA LEU A 128 -8.68 6.22 10.37
C LEU A 128 -9.18 4.79 10.14
N MET A 129 -8.42 3.98 9.40
CA MET A 129 -8.73 2.56 9.19
C MET A 129 -8.77 1.78 10.50
N ALA A 130 -7.83 2.02 11.41
CA ALA A 130 -7.76 1.37 12.71
C ALA A 130 -8.94 1.77 13.60
N ILE A 131 -9.32 3.05 13.64
CA ILE A 131 -10.50 3.53 14.38
C ILE A 131 -11.76 2.83 13.88
N ILE A 132 -11.95 2.77 12.57
CA ILE A 132 -13.11 2.09 11.97
C ILE A 132 -13.09 0.60 12.29
N ALA A 133 -11.94 -0.07 12.15
CA ALA A 133 -11.80 -1.49 12.46
C ALA A 133 -12.13 -1.80 13.92
N VAL A 134 -11.64 -0.98 14.87
CA VAL A 134 -11.90 -1.14 16.31
C VAL A 134 -13.36 -0.84 16.65
N ALA A 135 -13.96 0.21 16.06
CA ALA A 135 -15.37 0.53 16.24
C ALA A 135 -16.27 -0.63 15.77
N SER A 136 -15.87 -1.33 14.70
CA SER A 136 -16.61 -2.46 14.14
C SER A 136 -16.56 -3.74 14.99
N ILE A 137 -15.66 -3.87 15.99
CA ILE A 137 -15.59 -5.04 16.87
C ILE A 137 -16.88 -5.21 17.67
N TRP A 138 -17.53 -4.12 18.03
CA TRP A 138 -18.74 -4.09 18.87
C TRP A 138 -20.04 -4.29 18.08
N LEU A 139 -19.95 -4.51 16.77
CA LEU A 139 -21.08 -4.52 15.85
C LEU A 139 -21.29 -5.94 15.27
N PRO A 140 -22.51 -6.25 14.77
CA PRO A 140 -22.83 -7.59 14.26
C PRO A 140 -21.93 -8.01 13.10
N ILE A 141 -21.77 -9.32 12.90
CA ILE A 141 -20.84 -9.94 11.92
C ILE A 141 -20.97 -9.40 10.48
N LEU A 142 -22.17 -8.99 10.08
CA LEU A 142 -22.41 -8.40 8.76
C LEU A 142 -21.66 -7.07 8.59
N LEU A 143 -21.54 -6.29 9.66
CA LEU A 143 -20.82 -5.03 9.68
C LEU A 143 -19.31 -5.25 9.66
N LEU A 144 -18.82 -6.35 10.25
CA LEU A 144 -17.41 -6.74 10.12
C LEU A 144 -17.05 -7.04 8.66
N LEU A 145 -17.87 -7.82 7.94
CA LEU A 145 -17.67 -8.07 6.51
C LEU A 145 -17.75 -6.79 5.66
N ALA A 146 -18.70 -5.90 5.98
CA ALA A 146 -18.78 -4.59 5.34
C ALA A 146 -17.52 -3.76 5.60
N THR A 147 -16.98 -3.81 6.82
CA THR A 147 -15.75 -3.10 7.20
C THR A 147 -14.55 -3.61 6.41
N VAL A 148 -14.34 -4.92 6.32
CA VAL A 148 -13.22 -5.48 5.54
C VAL A 148 -13.31 -5.06 4.06
N SER A 149 -14.53 -5.06 3.50
CA SER A 149 -14.75 -4.63 2.11
C SER A 149 -14.52 -3.14 1.91
N PHE A 150 -14.99 -2.32 2.85
CA PHE A 150 -14.78 -0.88 2.87
C PHE A 150 -13.30 -0.52 2.97
N LEU A 151 -12.56 -1.18 3.87
CA LEU A 151 -11.12 -0.97 4.04
C LEU A 151 -10.34 -1.35 2.78
N ALA A 152 -10.74 -2.41 2.06
CA ALA A 152 -10.11 -2.78 0.79
C ALA A 152 -10.32 -1.72 -0.30
N VAL A 153 -11.55 -1.18 -0.43
CA VAL A 153 -11.84 -0.07 -1.36
C VAL A 153 -11.07 1.19 -0.96
N TRP A 154 -11.01 1.52 0.33
CA TRP A 154 -10.25 2.67 0.82
C TRP A 154 -8.76 2.52 0.50
N SER A 155 -8.18 1.37 0.81
CA SER A 155 -6.79 1.03 0.49
C SER A 155 -6.50 1.20 -1.00
N PHE A 156 -7.41 0.73 -1.87
CA PHE A 156 -7.29 0.89 -3.32
C PHE A 156 -7.29 2.36 -3.74
N ARG A 157 -8.26 3.15 -3.24
CA ARG A 157 -8.33 4.59 -3.50
C ARG A 157 -7.10 5.34 -3.02
N ALA A 158 -6.63 5.06 -1.80
CA ALA A 158 -5.44 5.68 -1.24
C ALA A 158 -4.20 5.37 -2.10
N THR A 159 -4.09 4.13 -2.60
CA THR A 159 -3.01 3.74 -3.53
C THR A 159 -3.08 4.54 -4.83
N LEU A 160 -4.26 4.65 -5.44
CA LEU A 160 -4.45 5.44 -6.67
C LEU A 160 -4.15 6.92 -6.46
N THR A 161 -4.52 7.51 -5.32
CA THR A 161 -4.18 8.89 -4.98
C THR A 161 -2.66 9.09 -4.99
N LEU A 162 -1.90 8.19 -4.35
CA LEU A 162 -0.44 8.31 -4.33
C LEU A 162 0.20 8.12 -5.72
N ILE A 163 -0.34 7.23 -6.55
CA ILE A 163 0.13 7.00 -7.93
C ILE A 163 -0.13 8.24 -8.79
N THR A 164 -1.37 8.72 -8.82
CA THR A 164 -1.77 9.89 -9.62
C THR A 164 -0.99 11.14 -9.23
N GLU A 165 -0.76 11.38 -7.94
CA GLU A 165 0.07 12.49 -7.50
C GLU A 165 1.56 12.29 -7.80
N ALA A 166 2.05 11.05 -7.87
CA ALA A 166 3.42 10.77 -8.31
C ALA A 166 3.58 11.03 -9.81
N GLU A 167 2.60 10.66 -10.62
CA GLU A 167 2.55 10.94 -12.06
C GLU A 167 2.48 12.45 -12.33
N ALA A 168 1.59 13.18 -11.65
CA ALA A 168 1.49 14.64 -11.77
C ALA A 168 2.80 15.37 -11.41
N ARG A 169 3.56 14.85 -10.44
CA ARG A 169 4.89 15.39 -10.09
C ARG A 169 5.93 15.11 -11.16
N ARG A 170 5.85 13.96 -11.84
CA ARG A 170 6.76 13.62 -12.95
C ARG A 170 6.50 14.49 -14.17
N THR A 171 5.24 14.65 -14.58
CA THR A 171 4.89 15.52 -15.72
C THR A 171 5.32 16.97 -15.47
N ALA A 172 5.06 17.51 -14.26
CA ALA A 172 5.51 18.85 -13.89
C ALA A 172 7.05 18.99 -13.88
N ALA A 173 7.78 17.93 -13.54
CA ALA A 173 9.25 17.93 -13.59
C ALA A 173 9.77 17.87 -15.04
N GLU A 174 9.12 17.09 -15.90
CA GLU A 174 9.43 16.99 -17.33
C GLU A 174 9.16 18.30 -18.07
N GLU A 175 8.02 18.95 -17.79
CA GLU A 175 7.68 20.28 -18.33
C GLU A 175 8.71 21.33 -17.91
N LYS A 176 9.11 21.34 -16.63
CA LYS A 176 10.17 22.24 -16.14
C LYS A 176 11.51 21.95 -16.81
N ALA A 177 11.89 20.69 -16.96
CA ALA A 177 13.14 20.31 -17.62
C ALA A 177 13.15 20.67 -19.12
N GLY A 178 12.00 20.53 -19.80
CA GLY A 178 11.79 20.95 -21.18
C GLY A 178 11.90 22.46 -21.35
N ALA A 179 11.19 23.22 -20.49
CA ALA A 179 11.23 24.69 -20.50
C ALA A 179 12.66 25.23 -20.30
N VAL A 180 13.44 24.65 -19.37
CA VAL A 180 14.84 25.00 -19.13
C VAL A 180 15.69 24.76 -20.38
N LYS A 181 15.53 23.61 -21.06
CA LYS A 181 16.25 23.32 -22.32
C LYS A 181 15.91 24.32 -23.43
N THR A 182 14.63 24.65 -23.61
CA THR A 182 14.20 25.63 -24.63
C THR A 182 14.74 27.03 -24.37
N THR A 183 14.79 27.47 -23.10
CA THR A 183 15.41 28.75 -22.73
C THR A 183 16.92 28.76 -22.92
N ALA A 184 17.61 27.64 -22.63
CA ALA A 184 19.05 27.52 -22.81
C ALA A 184 19.46 27.55 -24.29
N ASP A 185 18.65 26.97 -25.19
CA ASP A 185 18.91 26.95 -26.62
C ASP A 185 18.73 28.34 -27.26
N LYS A 186 17.67 29.07 -26.88
CA LYS A 186 17.49 30.49 -27.27
C LYS A 186 18.64 31.40 -26.82
N GLY A 187 19.23 31.12 -25.65
CA GLY A 187 20.37 31.88 -25.13
C GLY A 187 21.68 31.65 -25.90
N ARG A 188 21.87 30.49 -26.54
CA ARG A 188 23.08 30.17 -27.32
C ARG A 188 23.01 30.69 -28.76
N GLY A 189 21.82 30.78 -29.36
CA GLY A 189 21.64 31.30 -30.72
C GLY A 189 21.85 32.82 -30.87
N GLY A 190 21.78 33.58 -29.77
CA GLY A 190 21.94 35.04 -29.77
C GLY A 190 23.39 35.54 -29.64
N GLN A 191 24.35 34.68 -29.34
CA GLN A 191 25.78 35.03 -29.27
C GLN A 191 26.46 34.88 -30.64
N ILE A 192 25.99 35.62 -31.64
CA ILE A 192 26.81 35.88 -32.84
C ILE A 192 27.81 36.94 -32.44
N ARG A 193 29.05 36.52 -32.12
CA ARG A 193 30.16 37.44 -31.88
C ARG A 193 30.35 38.32 -33.13
N PRO A 194 30.35 39.66 -33.01
CA PRO A 194 30.77 40.52 -34.10
C PRO A 194 32.20 40.12 -34.51
N ARG A 195 32.40 39.87 -35.81
CA ARG A 195 33.74 39.67 -36.36
C ARG A 195 34.36 41.05 -36.51
N GLU A 196 35.37 41.34 -35.68
CA GLU A 196 36.35 42.39 -35.94
C GLU A 196 37.33 41.95 -37.03
#